data_AF-A0A7X3WF01-F1
#
_entry.id   AF-A0A7X3WF01-F1
#
_cell.length_a   1.000
_cell.length_b   1.000
_cell.length_c   1.000
_cell.angle_alpha   90.00
_cell.angle_beta   90.00
_cell.angle_gamma   90.00
#
_symmetry.space_group_name_H-M   'P 1'
#
loop_
_entity.id
_entity.type
_entity.pdbx_description
1 polymer ?
#
loop_
_entity_poly.entity_id
_entity_poly.type
_entity_poly.pdbx_seq_one_letter_code
_entity_poly.pdbx_strand_id
1 'polypeptide(L)'
;MQNTTYETIVKRLDQLEKGLLDIRQQVDILLNAQNESKKRFKSGEEVMAFYASNKQENAKVIESVFADIYEQMGVPHDFKPMSVTEVRESMRQNGIRPEDNEFSRAIIAEREK
;
A
#
# COMPACT_ATOMS: atom_id res chain seq x y z
N MET A 1 -48.06 18.44 24.35
CA MET A 1 -46.79 19.14 24.01
C MET A 1 -45.53 18.49 24.61
N GLN A 2 -45.61 17.43 25.43
CA GLN A 2 -44.41 16.79 26.03
C GLN A 2 -43.80 15.68 25.14
N ASN A 3 -44.59 14.95 24.35
CA ASN A 3 -44.10 13.84 23.51
C ASN A 3 -43.14 14.30 22.40
N THR A 4 -43.37 15.47 21.81
CA THR A 4 -42.49 16.07 20.80
C THR A 4 -41.09 16.33 21.33
N THR A 5 -40.96 16.65 22.62
CA THR A 5 -39.66 16.92 23.25
C THR A 5 -38.90 15.61 23.53
N TYR A 6 -39.61 14.58 23.98
CA TYR A 6 -39.03 13.27 24.27
C TYR A 6 -38.55 12.55 23.01
N GLU A 7 -39.37 12.54 21.96
CA GLU A 7 -38.99 11.96 20.66
C GLU A 7 -37.77 12.66 20.04
N THR A 8 -37.66 13.98 20.24
CA THR A 8 -36.51 14.75 19.75
C THR A 8 -35.23 14.41 20.54
N ILE A 9 -35.36 14.19 21.85
CA ILE A 9 -34.23 13.76 22.70
C ILE A 9 -33.76 12.36 22.30
N VAL A 10 -34.69 11.42 22.09
CA VAL A 10 -34.37 10.04 21.63
C VAL A 10 -33.65 10.07 20.29
N LYS A 11 -34.14 10.84 19.31
CA LYS A 11 -33.47 10.99 18.00
C LYS A 11 -32.06 11.56 18.11
N ARG A 12 -31.85 12.52 19.01
CA ARG A 12 -30.51 13.10 19.24
C ARG A 12 -29.57 12.11 19.91
N LEU A 13 -30.07 11.29 20.83
CA LEU A 13 -29.29 10.22 21.46
C LEU A 13 -28.87 9.16 20.43
N ASP A 14 -29.78 8.71 19.58
CA ASP A 14 -29.46 7.78 18.48
C ASP A 14 -28.40 8.34 17.53
N GLN A 15 -28.47 9.64 17.21
CA GLN A 15 -27.48 10.30 16.37
C GLN A 15 -26.11 10.40 17.04
N LEU A 16 -26.08 10.69 18.34
CA LEU A 16 -24.84 10.72 19.12
C LEU A 16 -24.22 9.33 19.26
N GLU A 17 -25.04 8.30 19.47
CA GLU A 17 -24.57 6.92 19.59
C GLU A 17 -23.97 6.42 18.28
N LYS A 18 -24.60 6.73 17.14
CA LYS A 18 -24.03 6.49 15.80
C LYS A 18 -22.73 7.24 15.58
N GLY A 19 -22.69 8.54 15.92
CA GLY A 19 -21.47 9.34 15.79
C GLY A 19 -20.31 8.83 16.65
N LEU A 20 -20.60 8.35 17.86
CA LEU A 20 -19.60 7.72 18.74
C LEU A 20 -19.09 6.40 18.16
N LEU A 21 -19.95 5.60 17.54
CA LEU A 21 -19.59 4.36 16.85
C LEU A 21 -18.66 4.63 15.66
N ASP A 22 -18.98 5.64 14.84
CA ASP A 22 -18.14 6.05 13.72
C ASP A 22 -16.77 6.57 14.18
N ILE A 23 -16.74 7.42 15.21
CA ILE A 23 -15.48 7.92 15.80
C ILE A 23 -14.65 6.76 16.36
N ARG A 24 -15.29 5.81 17.04
CA ARG A 24 -14.61 4.62 17.57
C ARG A 24 -14.00 3.78 16.46
N GLN A 25 -14.73 3.54 15.37
CA GLN A 25 -14.20 2.82 14.21
C GLN A 25 -13.02 3.56 13.57
N GLN A 26 -13.11 4.88 13.42
CA GLN A 26 -12.00 5.70 12.90
C GLN A 26 -10.76 5.62 13.81
N VAL A 27 -10.95 5.65 15.14
CA VAL A 27 -9.86 5.51 16.10
C VAL A 27 -9.25 4.12 16.06
N ASP A 28 -10.05 3.06 15.97
CA ASP A 28 -9.54 1.68 15.86
C ASP A 28 -8.74 1.49 14.56
N ILE A 29 -9.19 2.07 13.44
CA ILE A 29 -8.45 2.08 12.16
C ILE A 29 -7.10 2.81 12.33
N LEU A 30 -7.10 4.00 12.95
CA LEU A 30 -5.88 4.77 13.17
C LEU A 30 -4.89 4.07 14.10
N LEU A 31 -5.38 3.41 15.16
CA LEU A 31 -4.53 2.64 16.08
C LEU A 31 -3.94 1.40 15.41
N ASN A 32 -4.70 0.71 14.56
CA ASN A 32 -4.20 -0.41 13.77
C ASN A 32 -3.15 0.06 12.77
N ALA A 33 -3.41 1.13 12.02
CA ALA A 33 -2.44 1.73 11.09
C ALA A 33 -1.16 2.21 11.80
N GLN A 34 -1.27 2.77 13.01
CA GLN A 34 -0.12 3.21 13.80
C GLN A 34 0.72 2.03 14.30
N ASN A 35 0.10 0.91 14.68
CA ASN A 35 0.80 -0.31 15.08
C ASN A 35 1.49 -0.99 13.89
N GLU A 36 0.92 -0.92 12.69
CA GLU A 36 1.59 -1.37 11.45
C GLU A 36 2.76 -0.45 11.06
N SER A 37 2.65 0.87 11.27
CA SER A 37 3.72 1.84 10.95
C SER A 37 5.01 1.68 11.77
N LYS A 38 4.97 0.95 12.90
CA LYS A 38 6.16 0.66 13.72
C LYS A 38 7.02 -0.47 13.16
N LYS A 39 6.54 -1.23 12.16
CA LYS A 39 7.41 -2.16 11.42
C LYS A 39 8.29 -1.37 10.47
N ARG A 40 9.53 -1.08 10.92
CA ARG A 40 10.61 -0.70 10.02
C ARG A 40 10.95 -1.92 9.15
N PHE A 41 10.33 -1.99 7.98
CA PHE A 41 10.71 -2.94 6.94
C PHE A 41 12.12 -2.59 6.45
N LYS A 42 13.00 -3.58 6.42
CA LYS A 42 14.40 -3.45 6.01
C LYS A 42 14.58 -3.65 4.51
N SER A 43 13.60 -4.25 3.84
CA SER A 43 13.61 -4.49 2.39
C SER A 43 12.21 -4.40 1.77
N GLY A 44 12.15 -4.17 0.46
CA GLY A 44 10.88 -4.19 -0.29
C GLY A 44 10.20 -5.55 -0.30
N GLU A 45 10.95 -6.64 -0.17
CA GLU A 45 10.38 -7.99 -0.01
C GLU A 45 9.63 -8.16 1.32
N GLU A 46 10.13 -7.57 2.41
CA GLU A 46 9.44 -7.61 3.71
C GLU A 46 8.13 -6.82 3.68
N VAL A 47 8.11 -5.70 2.94
CA VAL A 47 6.89 -4.93 2.69
C VAL A 47 5.89 -5.78 1.91
N MET A 48 6.32 -6.39 0.80
CA MET A 48 5.47 -7.24 -0.04
C MET A 48 4.92 -8.45 0.73
N ALA A 49 5.74 -9.09 1.57
CA ALA A 49 5.31 -10.23 2.38
C ALA A 49 4.31 -9.83 3.48
N PHE A 50 4.51 -8.68 4.13
CA PHE A 50 3.59 -8.16 5.14
C PHE A 50 2.22 -7.84 4.55
N TYR A 51 2.18 -7.11 3.44
CA TYR A 51 0.95 -6.78 2.74
C TYR A 51 0.28 -8.02 2.11
N ALA A 52 1.06 -9.00 1.65
CA ALA A 52 0.53 -10.27 1.15
C ALA A 52 -0.07 -11.17 2.24
N SER A 53 0.37 -11.03 3.51
CA SER A 53 -0.14 -11.84 4.62
C SER A 53 -1.54 -11.41 5.11
N ASN A 54 -1.91 -10.13 4.94
CA ASN A 54 -3.24 -9.59 5.24
C ASN A 54 -4.14 -9.51 3.97
N LYS A 55 -4.06 -10.54 3.14
CA LYS A 55 -4.47 -10.56 1.73
C LYS A 55 -5.93 -10.21 1.43
N GLN A 56 -6.84 -10.26 2.40
CA GLN A 56 -8.27 -10.05 2.18
C GLN A 56 -8.75 -8.64 2.60
N GLU A 57 -8.21 -8.07 3.67
CA GLU A 57 -8.51 -6.70 4.10
C GLU A 57 -7.61 -5.67 3.41
N ASN A 58 -6.34 -6.01 3.14
CA ASN A 58 -5.38 -5.06 2.60
C ASN A 58 -5.36 -4.97 1.08
N ALA A 59 -6.05 -5.84 0.33
CA ALA A 59 -6.01 -5.84 -1.14
C ALA A 59 -6.42 -4.48 -1.75
N LYS A 60 -7.45 -3.82 -1.20
CA LYS A 60 -7.91 -2.50 -1.67
C LYS A 60 -6.96 -1.36 -1.28
N VAL A 61 -6.34 -1.46 -0.11
CA VAL A 61 -5.34 -0.47 0.36
C VAL A 61 -4.05 -0.61 -0.44
N ILE A 62 -3.65 -1.84 -0.73
CA ILE A 62 -2.50 -2.16 -1.58
C ILE A 62 -2.74 -1.61 -2.99
N GLU A 63 -3.89 -1.89 -3.62
CA GLU A 63 -4.19 -1.37 -4.96
C GLU A 63 -4.16 0.16 -5.02
N SER A 64 -4.75 0.86 -4.04
CA SER A 64 -4.75 2.33 -4.01
C SER A 64 -3.35 2.92 -3.79
N VAL A 65 -2.59 2.38 -2.83
CA VAL A 65 -1.21 2.85 -2.57
C VAL A 65 -0.30 2.60 -3.77
N PHE A 66 -0.42 1.44 -4.43
CA PHE A 66 0.36 1.15 -5.64
C PHE A 66 -0.08 2.03 -6.81
N ALA A 67 -1.37 2.33 -6.95
CA ALA A 67 -1.86 3.25 -7.99
C ALA A 67 -1.27 4.65 -7.82
N ASP A 68 -1.27 5.19 -6.60
CA ASP A 68 -0.70 6.51 -6.30
C ASP A 68 0.82 6.54 -6.55
N ILE A 69 1.53 5.48 -6.15
CA ILE A 69 2.98 5.35 -6.39
C ILE A 69 3.28 5.28 -7.89
N TYR A 70 2.50 4.51 -8.66
CA TYR A 70 2.70 4.41 -10.11
C TYR A 70 2.41 5.75 -10.80
N GLU A 71 1.35 6.45 -10.42
CA GLU A 71 1.04 7.78 -10.94
C GLU A 71 2.20 8.77 -10.65
N GLN A 72 2.73 8.78 -9.44
CA GLN A 72 3.87 9.64 -9.07
C GLN A 72 5.16 9.30 -9.83
N MET A 73 5.36 8.03 -10.17
CA MET A 73 6.50 7.58 -10.98
C MET A 73 6.28 7.76 -12.49
N GLY A 74 5.11 8.27 -12.92
CA GLY A 74 4.75 8.37 -14.33
C GLY A 74 4.57 7.02 -15.02
N VAL A 75 4.34 5.97 -14.23
CA VAL A 75 4.11 4.61 -14.71
C VAL A 75 2.64 4.50 -15.12
N PRO A 76 2.33 4.03 -16.34
CA PRO A 76 0.95 3.88 -16.80
C PRO A 76 0.12 2.98 -15.87
N HIS A 77 -1.16 3.31 -15.67
CA HIS A 77 -2.06 2.49 -14.83
C HIS A 77 -2.28 1.08 -15.37
N ASP A 78 -2.05 0.86 -16.67
CA ASP A 78 -2.09 -0.45 -17.32
C ASP A 78 -0.74 -1.19 -17.27
N PHE A 79 0.25 -0.64 -16.53
CA PHE A 79 1.53 -1.30 -16.32
C PHE A 79 1.33 -2.64 -15.64
N LYS A 80 1.63 -3.71 -16.38
CA LYS A 80 1.67 -5.06 -15.85
C LYS A 80 3.08 -5.36 -15.36
N PRO A 81 3.27 -5.67 -14.07
CA PRO A 81 4.56 -6.12 -13.58
C PRO A 81 4.99 -7.35 -14.37
N MET A 82 6.17 -7.26 -14.98
CA MET A 82 6.80 -8.40 -15.62
C MET A 82 7.58 -9.21 -14.58
N SER A 83 7.58 -10.53 -14.73
CA SER A 83 8.48 -11.40 -13.99
C SER A 83 9.94 -11.04 -14.26
N VAL A 84 10.83 -11.35 -13.32
CA VAL A 84 12.28 -11.11 -13.48
C VAL A 84 12.83 -11.77 -14.74
N THR A 85 12.29 -12.93 -15.11
CA THR A 85 12.64 -13.64 -16.35
C THR A 85 12.21 -12.87 -17.59
N GLU A 86 10.98 -12.35 -17.62
CA GLU A 86 10.47 -11.54 -18.74
C GLU A 86 11.22 -10.20 -18.86
N VAL A 87 11.56 -9.57 -17.74
CA VAL A 87 12.38 -8.35 -17.73
C VAL A 87 13.75 -8.63 -18.35
N ARG A 88 14.43 -9.70 -17.94
CA ARG A 88 15.75 -10.07 -18.50
C ARG A 88 15.69 -10.36 -19.99
N GLU A 89 14.63 -11.03 -20.44
CA GLU A 89 14.45 -11.36 -21.84
C GLU A 89 14.15 -10.11 -22.68
N SER A 90 13.31 -9.21 -22.18
CA SER A 90 13.04 -7.91 -22.79
C SER A 90 14.29 -7.03 -22.87
N MET A 91 15.09 -6.97 -21.80
CA MET A 91 16.37 -6.23 -21.81
C MET A 91 17.32 -6.78 -22.87
N ARG A 92 17.42 -8.11 -22.99
CA ARG A 92 18.24 -8.76 -24.02
C ARG A 92 17.76 -8.45 -25.43
N GLN A 93 16.44 -8.49 -25.66
CA GLN A 93 15.83 -8.16 -26.96
C GLN A 93 16.07 -6.71 -27.36
N ASN A 94 16.06 -5.79 -26.39
CA ASN A 94 16.35 -4.37 -26.59
C ASN A 94 17.85 -4.04 -26.60
N GLY A 95 18.72 -5.06 -26.57
CA GLY A 95 20.18 -4.89 -26.62
C GLY A 95 20.79 -4.26 -25.37
N ILE A 96 20.04 -4.17 -24.27
CA ILE A 96 20.53 -3.64 -22.98
C ILE A 96 21.35 -4.73 -22.32
N ARG A 97 22.67 -4.56 -22.30
CA ARG A 97 23.56 -5.51 -21.62
C ARG A 97 23.87 -5.02 -20.21
N PRO A 98 24.12 -5.94 -19.26
CA PRO A 98 24.65 -5.57 -17.94
C PRO A 98 25.89 -4.68 -18.05
N GLU A 99 26.75 -4.92 -19.05
CA GLU A 99 27.97 -4.13 -19.27
C GLU A 99 27.71 -2.67 -19.70
N ASP A 100 26.50 -2.31 -20.13
CA ASP A 100 26.18 -0.97 -20.63
C ASP A 100 25.81 0.01 -19.51
N ASN A 101 25.59 -0.48 -18.28
CA ASN A 101 25.24 0.33 -17.13
C ASN A 101 26.46 0.50 -16.20
N GLU A 102 26.84 1.75 -15.92
CA GLU A 102 27.93 2.10 -14.98
C GLU A 102 27.74 1.47 -13.59
N PHE A 103 26.51 1.38 -13.08
CA PHE A 103 26.22 0.72 -11.81
C PHE A 103 26.46 -0.78 -11.86
N SER A 104 26.09 -1.43 -12.97
CA SER A 104 26.30 -2.87 -13.16
C SER A 104 27.78 -3.21 -13.28
N ARG A 105 28.59 -2.35 -13.94
CA ARG A 105 30.05 -2.53 -14.03
C ARG A 105 30.71 -2.55 -12.65
N ALA A 106 30.32 -1.64 -11.77
CA ALA A 106 30.85 -1.58 -10.41
C ALA A 106 30.54 -2.87 -9.61
N ILE A 107 29.31 -3.40 -9.74
CA ILE A 107 28.90 -4.63 -9.05
C ILE A 107 29.61 -5.87 -9.61
N ILE A 108 29.82 -5.94 -10.92
CA ILE A 108 30.53 -7.05 -11.55
C ILE A 108 32.01 -7.03 -11.14
N ALA A 109 32.66 -5.87 -11.18
CA ALA A 109 34.06 -5.70 -10.77
C ALA A 109 34.30 -6.07 -9.29
N GLU A 110 33.34 -5.81 -8.40
CA GLU A 110 33.43 -6.19 -6.99
C GLU A 110 33.31 -7.72 -6.78
N ARG A 111 32.62 -8.43 -7.66
CA ARG A 111 32.45 -9.90 -7.59
C ARG A 111 33.59 -10.69 -8.21
N GLU A 112 34.37 -10.07 -9.09
CA GLU A 112 35.54 -10.67 -9.74
C GLU A 112 36.84 -10.45 -8.96
N LYS A 113 36.77 -9.75 -7.82
CA LYS A 113 37.83 -9.61 -6.82
C LYS A 113 37.83 -10.78 -5.83
#